data_AF-A0A9E0V8E9-F1
#
_entry.id   AF-A0A9E0V8E9-F1
#
_cell.length_a   1.000
_cell.length_b   1.000
_cell.length_c   1.000
_cell.angle_alpha   90.00
_cell.angle_beta   90.00
_cell.angle_gamma   90.00
#
_symmetry.space_group_name_H-M   'P 1'
#
loop_
_entity.id
_entity.type
_entity.pdbx_description
1 polymer ?
#
loop_
_entity_poly.entity_id
_entity_poly.type
_entity_poly.pdbx_seq_one_letter_code
_entity_poly.pdbx_strand_id
1 'polypeptide(L)'
;MKYIFSALLFCLSFAPVAAQKVSGVNDRPLAITAKVDRRIELATIVVRLAEYDEYQQNSFQSYAADVDRHFAKYKNHPAVELARKARENGVGFDAVPSLAVHLKDDLTPKFALTDAAPDKRWGKRNADEFARLLQKFYRDADCETFFKAHAEIYKLAEERMQQVIAQVDLAWYKTFYGEVPKGSFNLYIGLLNGGMNFGPKVVYPDGREELYAIIGAWKMDERGMPVFADDFLPTIIHEFNHSFINHLVYARENELRASGEMIFKPVAPRMVRQAYATWQVTLLESLVRAAVARYLFDHGGSQKAAAELIEQRNRGFIWVDELFALLGAYENSRAQYPTFRSFMPLVAGYFADFAKRADDEAQTFEAKLPRVAALEPFKNGAQDVDPNLTELTLTFDRPLEGKGVSISVGAGGRENYPIEKVVGYSADRTKFTVRIRLVPDHDYEFVVTGLAFRTADGYPLQNYPVKFRTRKQ
;
A
#
# COMPACT_ATOMS: atom_id res chain seq x y z
N MET A 1 12.25 -41.33 20.78
CA MET A 1 13.23 -41.18 19.67
C MET A 1 13.07 -39.77 19.13
N LYS A 2 13.95 -38.86 19.57
CA LYS A 2 13.93 -37.43 19.26
C LYS A 2 14.68 -37.22 17.93
N TYR A 3 14.06 -36.59 16.94
CA TYR A 3 14.77 -36.11 15.76
C TYR A 3 15.13 -34.64 15.97
N ILE A 4 16.42 -34.40 16.15
CA ILE A 4 17.07 -33.09 16.15
C ILE A 4 17.28 -32.72 14.68
N PHE A 5 16.60 -31.69 14.18
CA PHE A 5 16.98 -31.06 12.91
C PHE A 5 18.07 -30.03 13.21
N SER A 6 19.31 -30.39 12.91
CA SER A 6 20.46 -29.49 12.96
C SER A 6 20.34 -28.44 11.84
N ALA A 7 20.39 -27.17 12.23
CA ALA A 7 20.56 -26.06 11.31
C ALA A 7 21.96 -26.17 10.65
N LEU A 8 22.00 -26.43 9.34
CA LEU A 8 23.22 -26.23 8.54
C LEU A 8 23.26 -24.77 8.08
N LEU A 9 24.12 -23.98 8.71
CA LEU A 9 24.61 -22.71 8.18
C LEU A 9 25.47 -23.03 6.94
N PHE A 10 24.95 -22.82 5.74
CA PHE A 10 25.77 -22.78 4.53
C PHE A 10 26.30 -21.35 4.35
N CYS A 11 27.57 -21.14 4.70
CA CYS A 11 28.34 -19.98 4.24
C CYS A 11 28.59 -20.15 2.74
N LEU A 12 27.70 -19.63 1.90
CA LEU A 12 27.94 -19.52 0.45
C LEU A 12 28.54 -18.15 0.15
N SER A 13 29.80 -18.16 -0.28
CA SER A 13 30.50 -17.01 -0.84
C SER A 13 29.80 -16.56 -2.13
N PHE A 14 29.34 -15.32 -2.16
CA PHE A 14 28.78 -14.69 -3.35
C PHE A 14 29.90 -14.39 -4.35
N ALA A 15 29.97 -15.16 -5.44
CA ALA A 15 30.64 -14.72 -6.67
C ALA A 15 29.56 -14.18 -7.63
N PRO A 16 29.73 -12.99 -8.24
CA PRO A 16 28.80 -12.50 -9.24
C PRO A 16 28.88 -13.39 -10.49
N VAL A 17 27.83 -14.16 -10.77
CA VAL A 17 27.69 -14.86 -12.05
C VAL A 17 27.15 -13.84 -13.07
N ALA A 18 27.93 -13.59 -14.12
CA ALA A 18 27.50 -12.75 -15.23
C ALA A 18 26.29 -13.38 -15.94
N ALA A 19 25.18 -12.64 -16.02
CA ALA A 19 23.98 -13.07 -16.71
C ALA A 19 24.26 -13.25 -18.21
N GLN A 20 24.07 -14.48 -18.72
CA GLN A 20 24.15 -14.77 -20.15
C GLN A 20 22.82 -14.38 -20.80
N LYS A 21 22.84 -13.37 -21.68
CA LYS A 21 21.67 -12.95 -22.47
C LYS A 21 21.28 -14.05 -23.46
N VAL A 22 20.13 -14.68 -23.24
CA VAL A 22 19.50 -15.55 -24.24
C VAL A 22 18.73 -14.65 -25.21
N SER A 23 19.19 -14.56 -26.45
CA SER A 23 18.52 -13.83 -27.53
C SER A 23 17.62 -14.78 -28.34
N GLY A 24 16.39 -14.34 -28.60
CA GLY A 24 15.54 -14.90 -29.65
C GLY A 24 14.09 -15.11 -29.26
N VAL A 25 13.26 -14.07 -29.44
CA VAL A 25 11.92 -14.06 -30.08
C VAL A 25 11.55 -12.57 -30.16
N ASN A 26 11.16 -12.06 -31.34
CA ASN A 26 10.69 -10.68 -31.62
C ASN A 26 10.31 -9.83 -30.39
N ASP A 27 11.30 -9.20 -29.76
CA ASP A 27 11.14 -8.27 -28.65
C ASP A 27 10.77 -6.90 -29.22
N ARG A 28 9.50 -6.71 -29.60
CA ARG A 28 8.97 -5.35 -29.49
C ARG A 28 8.88 -5.06 -27.99
N PRO A 29 9.55 -4.03 -27.47
CA PRO A 29 9.41 -3.67 -26.06
C PRO A 29 7.91 -3.45 -25.80
N LEU A 30 7.39 -4.07 -24.74
CA LEU A 30 6.06 -3.72 -24.26
C LEU A 30 6.06 -2.22 -23.97
N ALA A 31 5.39 -1.43 -24.80
CA ALA A 31 5.24 -0.01 -24.59
C ALA A 31 4.00 0.20 -23.72
N ILE A 32 4.21 0.52 -22.44
CA ILE A 32 3.13 0.94 -21.54
C ILE A 32 2.99 2.45 -21.64
N THR A 33 1.77 2.92 -21.89
CA THR A 33 1.42 4.34 -21.89
C THR A 33 0.60 4.65 -20.65
N ALA A 34 1.06 5.62 -19.86
CA ALA A 34 0.28 6.16 -18.74
C ALA A 34 -0.98 6.85 -19.27
N LYS A 35 -2.14 6.62 -18.62
CA LYS A 35 -3.39 7.31 -18.97
C LYS A 35 -4.20 7.71 -17.74
N VAL A 36 -4.83 8.87 -17.76
CA VAL A 36 -5.97 9.16 -16.88
C VAL A 36 -7.22 8.59 -17.54
N ASP A 37 -7.78 7.55 -16.95
CA ASP A 37 -8.92 6.85 -17.53
C ASP A 37 -10.24 7.44 -17.06
N ARG A 38 -11.05 7.95 -18.01
CA ARG A 38 -12.35 8.58 -17.70
C ARG A 38 -13.34 7.62 -17.02
N ARG A 39 -13.26 6.31 -17.26
CA ARG A 39 -14.15 5.32 -16.62
C ARG A 39 -13.81 5.22 -15.15
N ILE A 40 -12.51 5.21 -14.81
CA ILE A 40 -12.04 5.22 -13.42
C ILE A 40 -12.42 6.52 -12.75
N GLU A 41 -12.10 7.67 -13.35
CA GLU A 41 -12.42 8.98 -12.77
C GLU A 41 -13.93 9.13 -12.51
N LEU A 42 -14.77 8.74 -13.47
CA LEU A 42 -16.23 8.76 -13.31
C LEU A 42 -16.72 7.87 -12.18
N ALA A 43 -16.25 6.62 -12.12
CA ALA A 43 -16.63 5.70 -11.06
C ALA A 43 -16.20 6.23 -9.68
N THR A 44 -14.98 6.76 -9.58
CA THR A 44 -14.44 7.38 -8.37
C THR A 44 -15.25 8.61 -7.94
N ILE A 45 -15.63 9.49 -8.87
CA ILE A 45 -16.50 10.65 -8.58
C ILE A 45 -17.83 10.19 -7.96
N VAL A 46 -18.47 9.16 -8.53
CA VAL A 46 -19.76 8.67 -8.02
C VAL A 46 -19.61 8.09 -6.61
N VAL A 47 -18.58 7.29 -6.32
CA VAL A 47 -18.39 6.74 -4.98
C VAL A 47 -17.88 7.76 -3.96
N ARG A 48 -17.20 8.83 -4.43
CA ARG A 48 -16.87 10.00 -3.60
C ARG A 48 -18.15 10.72 -3.15
N LEU A 49 -19.12 10.92 -4.03
CA LEU A 49 -20.44 11.47 -3.66
C LEU A 49 -21.24 10.54 -2.75
N ALA A 50 -20.95 9.23 -2.81
CA ALA A 50 -21.50 8.21 -1.92
C ALA A 50 -20.73 8.09 -0.59
N GLU A 51 -19.73 8.95 -0.37
CA GLU A 51 -19.00 9.08 0.90
C GLU A 51 -18.18 7.83 1.27
N TYR A 52 -17.60 7.16 0.27
CA TYR A 52 -16.64 6.08 0.53
C TYR A 52 -15.34 6.67 1.08
N ASP A 53 -14.99 6.32 2.33
CA ASP A 53 -13.84 6.87 3.06
C ASP A 53 -12.54 6.86 2.25
N GLU A 54 -12.24 5.75 1.57
CA GLU A 54 -11.01 5.58 0.81
C GLU A 54 -10.90 6.52 -0.42
N TYR A 55 -12.01 7.11 -0.86
CA TYR A 55 -12.11 8.06 -1.99
C TYR A 55 -12.37 9.51 -1.53
N GLN A 56 -12.33 9.78 -0.22
CA GLN A 56 -12.42 11.14 0.36
C GLN A 56 -11.07 11.83 0.53
N GLN A 57 -9.96 11.17 0.16
CA GLN A 57 -8.63 11.76 0.33
C GLN A 57 -8.44 12.98 -0.58
N ASN A 58 -8.13 14.14 0.02
CA ASN A 58 -7.94 15.40 -0.68
C ASN A 58 -6.44 15.70 -0.94
N SER A 59 -5.65 14.68 -1.28
CA SER A 59 -4.23 14.88 -1.61
C SER A 59 -4.05 15.84 -2.79
N PHE A 60 -4.93 15.73 -3.81
CA PHE A 60 -5.03 16.70 -4.91
C PHE A 60 -6.14 17.72 -4.63
N GLN A 61 -5.89 18.66 -3.72
CA GLN A 61 -6.91 19.55 -3.14
C GLN A 61 -7.72 20.33 -4.18
N SER A 62 -7.06 20.93 -5.19
CA SER A 62 -7.74 21.72 -6.21
C SER A 62 -8.68 20.88 -7.06
N TYR A 63 -8.22 19.73 -7.55
CA TYR A 63 -9.06 18.83 -8.33
C TYR A 63 -10.22 18.25 -7.52
N ALA A 64 -9.97 17.85 -6.26
CA ALA A 64 -11.03 17.39 -5.37
C ALA A 64 -12.09 18.48 -5.12
N ALA A 65 -11.67 19.73 -4.90
CA ALA A 65 -12.58 20.86 -4.73
C ALA A 65 -13.40 21.16 -6.00
N ASP A 66 -12.82 21.00 -7.18
CA ASP A 66 -13.50 21.19 -8.46
C ASP A 66 -14.55 20.10 -8.70
N VAL A 67 -14.21 18.85 -8.36
CA VAL A 67 -15.15 17.71 -8.35
C VAL A 67 -16.30 17.98 -7.40
N ASP A 68 -16.02 18.32 -6.14
CA ASP A 68 -17.05 18.54 -5.13
C ASP A 68 -17.98 19.70 -5.55
N ARG A 69 -17.42 20.79 -6.08
CA ARG A 69 -18.19 21.95 -6.54
C ARG A 69 -19.07 21.62 -7.74
N HIS A 70 -18.55 20.91 -8.75
CA HIS A 70 -19.32 20.56 -9.96
C HIS A 70 -20.41 19.53 -9.67
N PHE A 71 -20.09 18.52 -8.86
CA PHE A 71 -20.94 17.35 -8.69
C PHE A 71 -21.83 17.34 -7.43
N ALA A 72 -21.66 18.28 -6.48
CA ALA A 72 -22.40 18.30 -5.21
C ALA A 72 -23.92 18.19 -5.34
N LYS A 73 -24.53 18.82 -6.36
CA LYS A 73 -25.99 18.76 -6.58
C LYS A 73 -26.51 17.37 -6.97
N TYR A 74 -25.63 16.43 -7.31
CA TYR A 74 -25.97 15.07 -7.73
C TYR A 74 -25.80 14.02 -6.64
N LYS A 75 -25.62 14.43 -5.37
CA LYS A 75 -25.53 13.49 -4.22
C LYS A 75 -26.71 12.52 -4.09
N ASN A 76 -27.88 12.87 -4.62
CA ASN A 76 -29.08 12.02 -4.62
C ASN A 76 -29.35 11.37 -5.98
N HIS A 77 -28.38 11.38 -6.91
CA HIS A 77 -28.54 10.73 -8.20
C HIS A 77 -28.63 9.20 -8.01
N PRO A 78 -29.45 8.46 -8.78
CA PRO A 78 -29.61 7.01 -8.60
C PRO A 78 -28.30 6.20 -8.62
N ALA A 79 -27.29 6.65 -9.38
CA ALA A 79 -25.95 6.06 -9.36
C ALA A 79 -25.29 6.13 -7.99
N VAL A 80 -25.40 7.27 -7.31
CA VAL A 80 -24.84 7.51 -5.97
C VAL A 80 -25.60 6.69 -4.92
N GLU A 81 -26.94 6.63 -5.03
CA GLU A 81 -27.75 5.78 -4.14
C GLU A 81 -27.42 4.29 -4.30
N LEU A 82 -27.25 3.82 -5.55
CA LEU A 82 -26.83 2.45 -5.78
C LEU A 82 -25.43 2.19 -5.21
N ALA A 83 -24.49 3.13 -5.33
CA ALA A 83 -23.18 3.01 -4.69
C ALA A 83 -23.32 2.89 -3.17
N ARG A 84 -24.08 3.76 -2.49
CA ARG A 84 -24.33 3.64 -1.04
C ARG A 84 -24.87 2.26 -0.65
N LYS A 85 -25.84 1.75 -1.41
CA LYS A 85 -26.37 0.40 -1.19
C LYS A 85 -25.34 -0.70 -1.46
N ALA A 86 -24.53 -0.56 -2.51
CA ALA A 86 -23.50 -1.52 -2.85
C ALA A 86 -22.40 -1.59 -1.77
N ARG A 87 -22.14 -0.49 -1.06
CA ARG A 87 -21.23 -0.45 0.11
C ARG A 87 -21.62 -1.44 1.19
N GLU A 88 -22.91 -1.65 1.42
CA GLU A 88 -23.43 -2.62 2.40
C GLU A 88 -22.99 -4.06 2.07
N ASN A 89 -22.75 -4.35 0.78
CA ASN A 89 -22.21 -5.64 0.32
C ASN A 89 -20.67 -5.65 0.26
N GLY A 90 -20.02 -4.65 0.85
CA GLY A 90 -18.56 -4.52 0.90
C GLY A 90 -17.91 -3.94 -0.35
N VAL A 91 -18.68 -3.41 -1.32
CA VAL A 91 -18.10 -2.72 -2.48
C VAL A 91 -17.33 -1.48 -1.99
N GLY A 92 -16.04 -1.45 -2.30
CA GLY A 92 -15.08 -0.43 -1.88
C GLY A 92 -13.71 -0.79 -2.41
N PHE A 93 -12.74 0.10 -2.23
CA PHE A 93 -11.36 -0.08 -2.68
C PHE A 93 -11.33 -0.53 -4.16
N ASP A 94 -10.59 -1.60 -4.46
CA ASP A 94 -10.33 -2.18 -5.78
C ASP A 94 -11.60 -2.60 -6.55
N ALA A 95 -12.72 -2.89 -5.88
CA ALA A 95 -13.97 -3.25 -6.56
C ALA A 95 -14.47 -2.16 -7.53
N VAL A 96 -14.24 -0.89 -7.18
CA VAL A 96 -14.70 0.27 -7.96
C VAL A 96 -13.93 0.39 -9.28
N PRO A 97 -12.59 0.52 -9.28
CA PRO A 97 -11.83 0.55 -10.52
C PRO A 97 -11.87 -0.78 -11.28
N SER A 98 -12.03 -1.93 -10.60
CA SER A 98 -12.23 -3.21 -11.29
C SER A 98 -13.47 -3.14 -12.20
N LEU A 99 -14.60 -2.60 -11.73
CA LEU A 99 -15.77 -2.40 -12.58
C LEU A 99 -15.46 -1.46 -13.74
N ALA A 100 -14.80 -0.32 -13.49
CA ALA A 100 -14.48 0.65 -14.52
C ALA A 100 -13.68 0.05 -15.69
N VAL A 101 -12.64 -0.75 -15.41
CA VAL A 101 -11.82 -1.37 -16.46
C VAL A 101 -12.53 -2.50 -17.22
N HIS A 102 -13.66 -3.02 -16.72
CA HIS A 102 -14.51 -3.97 -17.44
C HIS A 102 -15.50 -3.28 -18.41
N LEU A 103 -15.56 -1.95 -18.42
CA LEU A 103 -16.40 -1.17 -19.34
C LEU A 103 -15.60 -0.69 -20.56
N LYS A 104 -16.30 -0.36 -21.64
CA LYS A 104 -15.77 0.36 -22.80
C LYS A 104 -15.86 1.87 -22.55
N ASP A 105 -15.39 2.68 -23.51
CA ASP A 105 -15.41 4.15 -23.42
C ASP A 105 -16.84 4.72 -23.38
N ASP A 106 -17.80 4.02 -23.96
CA ASP A 106 -19.24 4.35 -23.88
C ASP A 106 -19.89 3.83 -22.58
N LEU A 107 -19.09 3.30 -21.64
CA LEU A 107 -19.48 2.70 -20.36
C LEU A 107 -20.35 1.43 -20.49
N THR A 108 -20.46 0.84 -21.68
CA THR A 108 -21.06 -0.50 -21.83
C THR A 108 -20.05 -1.58 -21.43
N PRO A 109 -20.50 -2.74 -20.92
CA PRO A 109 -19.59 -3.84 -20.60
C PRO A 109 -18.81 -4.34 -21.83
N LYS A 110 -17.52 -4.66 -21.65
CA LYS A 110 -16.68 -5.27 -22.69
C LYS A 110 -17.23 -6.63 -23.14
N PHE A 111 -17.80 -7.37 -22.19
CA PHE A 111 -18.50 -8.64 -22.35
C PHE A 111 -19.52 -8.80 -21.21
N ALA A 112 -20.35 -9.84 -21.25
CA ALA A 112 -21.37 -10.07 -20.22
C ALA A 112 -20.74 -10.20 -18.82
N LEU A 113 -21.19 -9.39 -17.88
CA LEU A 113 -20.76 -9.45 -16.48
C LEU A 113 -21.36 -10.68 -15.78
N THR A 114 -20.71 -11.12 -14.71
CA THR A 114 -21.10 -12.32 -13.95
C THR A 114 -21.15 -12.01 -12.46
N ASP A 115 -21.57 -12.99 -11.64
CA ASP A 115 -21.54 -12.81 -10.18
C ASP A 115 -20.12 -12.77 -9.61
N ALA A 116 -19.10 -13.20 -10.39
CA ALA A 116 -17.71 -13.16 -9.97
C ALA A 116 -16.91 -11.98 -10.56
N ALA A 117 -17.28 -11.48 -11.74
CA ALA A 117 -16.58 -10.43 -12.47
C ALA A 117 -17.54 -9.28 -12.82
N PRO A 118 -17.20 -8.00 -12.56
CA PRO A 118 -15.83 -7.49 -12.39
C PRO A 118 -15.25 -7.67 -10.98
N ASP A 119 -16.10 -7.81 -9.97
CA ASP A 119 -15.72 -8.19 -8.62
C ASP A 119 -16.95 -8.81 -7.95
N LYS A 120 -16.76 -9.90 -7.20
CA LYS A 120 -17.86 -10.62 -6.53
C LYS A 120 -18.70 -9.75 -5.59
N ARG A 121 -18.12 -8.69 -5.01
CA ARG A 121 -18.81 -7.75 -4.12
C ARG A 121 -19.93 -6.99 -4.83
N TRP A 122 -19.79 -6.74 -6.14
CA TRP A 122 -20.88 -6.15 -6.92
C TRP A 122 -22.02 -7.16 -7.11
N GLY A 123 -21.67 -8.41 -7.48
CA GLY A 123 -22.62 -9.35 -8.07
C GLY A 123 -23.12 -8.86 -9.43
N LYS A 124 -23.64 -9.76 -10.27
CA LYS A 124 -23.98 -9.45 -11.66
C LYS A 124 -24.99 -8.29 -11.75
N ARG A 125 -26.06 -8.38 -10.97
CA ARG A 125 -27.19 -7.43 -11.03
C ARG A 125 -26.76 -6.00 -10.71
N ASN A 126 -25.98 -5.78 -9.64
CA ASN A 126 -25.57 -4.42 -9.30
C ASN A 126 -24.49 -3.93 -10.25
N ALA A 127 -23.60 -4.79 -10.75
CA ALA A 127 -22.59 -4.38 -11.73
C ALA A 127 -23.23 -3.88 -13.03
N ASP A 128 -24.20 -4.63 -13.59
CA ASP A 128 -24.94 -4.24 -14.79
C ASP A 128 -25.71 -2.93 -14.57
N GLU A 129 -26.42 -2.83 -13.44
CA GLU A 129 -27.21 -1.63 -13.13
C GLU A 129 -26.33 -0.40 -12.87
N PHE A 130 -25.19 -0.57 -12.19
CA PHE A 130 -24.26 0.51 -11.94
C PHE A 130 -23.65 1.02 -13.23
N ALA A 131 -23.23 0.14 -14.16
CA ALA A 131 -22.74 0.57 -15.48
C ALA A 131 -23.79 1.40 -16.24
N ARG A 132 -25.04 0.98 -16.25
CA ARG A 132 -26.17 1.73 -16.84
C ARG A 132 -26.38 3.09 -16.16
N LEU A 133 -26.26 3.14 -14.83
CA LEU A 133 -26.41 4.36 -14.06
C LEU A 133 -25.21 5.31 -14.20
N LEU A 134 -24.00 4.81 -14.46
CA LEU A 134 -22.84 5.61 -14.82
C LEU A 134 -23.06 6.32 -16.15
N GLN A 135 -23.62 5.65 -17.17
CA GLN A 135 -24.01 6.29 -18.43
C GLN A 135 -25.02 7.42 -18.22
N LYS A 136 -26.00 7.19 -17.35
CA LYS A 136 -27.00 8.21 -17.00
C LYS A 136 -26.36 9.38 -16.25
N PHE A 137 -25.54 9.10 -15.24
CA PHE A 137 -24.82 10.12 -14.47
C PHE A 137 -23.92 10.97 -15.39
N TYR A 138 -23.22 10.33 -16.34
CA TYR A 138 -22.36 11.02 -17.30
C TYR A 138 -23.08 12.16 -18.05
N ARG A 139 -24.32 11.89 -18.47
CA ARG A 139 -25.16 12.87 -19.18
C ARG A 139 -25.75 13.90 -18.23
N ASP A 140 -26.37 13.44 -17.15
CA ASP A 140 -27.13 14.31 -16.24
C ASP A 140 -26.22 15.27 -15.45
N ALA A 141 -25.00 14.84 -15.17
CA ALA A 141 -24.00 15.59 -14.42
C ALA A 141 -23.03 16.39 -15.29
N ASP A 142 -23.27 16.48 -16.60
CA ASP A 142 -22.44 17.22 -17.56
C ASP A 142 -20.94 16.86 -17.43
N CYS A 143 -20.66 15.54 -17.32
CA CYS A 143 -19.31 15.04 -17.11
C CYS A 143 -18.38 15.36 -18.28
N GLU A 144 -18.91 15.42 -19.50
CA GLU A 144 -18.12 15.76 -20.69
C GLU A 144 -17.50 17.16 -20.59
N THR A 145 -18.25 18.15 -20.12
CA THR A 145 -17.76 19.51 -19.90
C THR A 145 -16.70 19.53 -18.81
N PHE A 146 -16.95 18.81 -17.70
CA PHE A 146 -15.98 18.67 -16.62
C PHE A 146 -14.66 18.06 -17.12
N PHE A 147 -14.70 16.93 -17.82
CA PHE A 147 -13.50 16.25 -18.32
C PHE A 147 -12.74 17.09 -19.36
N LYS A 148 -13.44 17.85 -20.21
CA LYS A 148 -12.80 18.79 -21.14
C LYS A 148 -12.07 19.92 -20.42
N ALA A 149 -12.68 20.48 -19.37
CA ALA A 149 -12.08 21.56 -18.60
C ALA A 149 -10.77 21.14 -17.88
N HIS A 150 -10.60 19.85 -17.59
CA HIS A 150 -9.44 19.31 -16.87
C HIS A 150 -8.44 18.56 -17.78
N ALA A 151 -8.61 18.61 -19.11
CA ALA A 151 -7.80 17.84 -20.05
C ALA A 151 -6.29 18.13 -19.94
N GLU A 152 -5.89 19.38 -19.68
CA GLU A 152 -4.47 19.73 -19.51
C GLU A 152 -3.88 19.17 -18.22
N ILE A 153 -4.66 19.07 -17.14
CA ILE A 153 -4.22 18.42 -15.89
C ILE A 153 -4.02 16.92 -16.13
N TYR A 154 -4.92 16.29 -16.88
CA TYR A 154 -4.80 14.87 -17.21
C TYR A 154 -3.55 14.59 -18.04
N LYS A 155 -3.33 15.38 -19.09
CA LYS A 155 -2.13 15.28 -19.92
C LYS A 155 -0.85 15.48 -19.12
N LEU A 156 -0.81 16.48 -18.22
CA LEU A 156 0.35 16.71 -17.34
C LEU A 156 0.62 15.50 -16.43
N ALA A 157 -0.43 14.91 -15.85
CA ALA A 157 -0.31 13.73 -15.00
C ALA A 157 0.24 12.52 -15.80
N GLU A 158 -0.28 12.30 -17.00
CA GLU A 158 0.19 11.25 -17.92
C GLU A 158 1.67 11.44 -18.30
N GLU A 159 2.07 12.65 -18.69
CA GLU A 159 3.45 12.98 -19.06
C GLU A 159 4.42 12.74 -17.89
N ARG A 160 4.06 13.18 -16.68
CA ARG A 160 4.88 12.99 -15.47
C ARG A 160 4.98 11.51 -15.09
N MET A 161 3.87 10.77 -15.15
CA MET A 161 3.89 9.33 -14.87
C MET A 161 4.72 8.56 -15.91
N GLN A 162 4.67 8.95 -17.18
CA GLN A 162 5.41 8.29 -18.25
C GLN A 162 6.93 8.31 -18.00
N GLN A 163 7.45 9.32 -17.31
CA GLN A 163 8.86 9.39 -16.91
C GLN A 163 9.24 8.29 -15.90
N VAL A 164 8.32 7.93 -15.01
CA VAL A 164 8.52 6.81 -14.06
C VAL A 164 8.39 5.48 -14.79
N ILE A 165 7.40 5.34 -15.69
CA ILE A 165 7.22 4.12 -16.51
C ILE A 165 8.46 3.79 -17.33
N ALA A 166 9.15 4.81 -17.86
CA ALA A 166 10.38 4.61 -18.63
C ALA A 166 11.50 3.90 -17.83
N GLN A 167 11.40 3.84 -16.50
CA GLN A 167 12.34 3.15 -15.61
C GLN A 167 11.94 1.69 -15.32
N VAL A 168 10.74 1.26 -15.72
CA VAL A 168 10.23 -0.10 -15.46
C VAL A 168 10.87 -1.09 -16.43
N ASP A 169 11.63 -2.04 -15.90
CA ASP A 169 12.12 -3.20 -16.67
C ASP A 169 11.01 -4.25 -16.77
N LEU A 170 10.23 -4.19 -17.85
CA LEU A 170 9.19 -5.20 -18.12
C LEU A 170 9.77 -6.58 -18.49
N ALA A 171 11.01 -6.64 -18.97
CA ALA A 171 11.67 -7.91 -19.29
C ALA A 171 12.08 -8.66 -18.01
N TRP A 172 12.31 -7.93 -16.90
CA TRP A 172 12.53 -8.53 -15.59
C TRP A 172 11.41 -9.48 -15.20
N TYR A 173 10.14 -9.11 -15.39
CA TYR A 173 9.00 -9.97 -15.03
C TYR A 173 9.04 -11.33 -15.73
N LYS A 174 9.33 -11.34 -17.03
CA LYS A 174 9.47 -12.58 -17.81
C LYS A 174 10.63 -13.42 -17.28
N THR A 175 11.77 -12.78 -17.00
CA THR A 175 12.98 -13.43 -16.50
C THR A 175 12.74 -14.04 -15.12
N PHE A 176 12.21 -13.24 -14.21
CA PHE A 176 11.91 -13.58 -12.84
C PHE A 176 10.85 -14.68 -12.78
N TYR A 177 9.64 -14.46 -13.31
CA TYR A 177 8.54 -15.43 -13.17
C TYR A 177 8.63 -16.64 -14.11
N GLY A 178 9.37 -16.56 -15.22
CA GLY A 178 9.48 -17.64 -16.23
C GLY A 178 8.23 -17.87 -17.07
N GLU A 179 7.15 -17.14 -16.80
CA GLU A 179 5.93 -17.11 -17.59
C GLU A 179 5.42 -15.66 -17.62
N VAL A 180 4.84 -15.26 -18.75
CA VAL A 180 4.23 -13.94 -18.91
C VAL A 180 2.73 -14.14 -19.08
N PRO A 181 1.89 -13.39 -18.35
CA PRO A 181 0.46 -13.33 -18.61
C PRO A 181 0.20 -13.04 -20.09
N LYS A 182 -0.82 -13.67 -20.65
CA LYS A 182 -1.13 -13.56 -22.10
C LYS A 182 -1.72 -12.21 -22.50
N GLY A 183 -1.63 -11.21 -21.62
CA GLY A 183 -2.37 -9.97 -21.70
C GLY A 183 -1.52 -8.73 -21.96
N SER A 184 -2.22 -7.60 -22.11
CA SER A 184 -1.58 -6.28 -22.16
C SER A 184 -1.36 -5.74 -20.74
N PHE A 185 -0.28 -4.99 -20.54
CA PHE A 185 -0.03 -4.24 -19.32
C PHE A 185 -0.47 -2.79 -19.54
N ASN A 186 -1.35 -2.31 -18.68
CA ASN A 186 -1.93 -0.96 -18.75
C ASN A 186 -1.63 -0.24 -17.45
N LEU A 187 -1.19 1.02 -17.52
CA LEU A 187 -1.01 1.86 -16.33
C LEU A 187 -1.96 3.04 -16.40
N TYR A 188 -2.91 3.08 -15.46
CA TYR A 188 -3.86 4.17 -15.32
C TYR A 188 -3.60 4.98 -14.05
N ILE A 189 -3.99 6.25 -14.09
CA ILE A 189 -3.85 7.20 -13.00
C ILE A 189 -5.25 7.50 -12.45
N GLY A 190 -5.44 7.30 -11.15
CA GLY A 190 -6.65 7.72 -10.43
C GLY A 190 -6.36 8.99 -9.64
N LEU A 191 -6.75 10.15 -10.17
CA LEU A 191 -6.38 11.45 -9.58
C LEU A 191 -7.08 11.72 -8.24
N LEU A 192 -8.20 11.05 -7.97
CA LEU A 192 -8.94 11.09 -6.70
C LEU A 192 -8.66 9.90 -5.79
N ASN A 193 -7.82 8.94 -6.20
CA ASN A 193 -7.55 7.75 -5.38
C ASN A 193 -6.61 8.04 -4.20
N GLY A 194 -6.05 9.26 -4.10
CA GLY A 194 -5.08 9.62 -3.06
C GLY A 194 -3.91 8.64 -3.06
N GLY A 195 -3.59 8.09 -1.89
CA GLY A 195 -2.53 7.08 -1.74
C GLY A 195 -2.92 5.64 -2.11
N MET A 196 -4.15 5.41 -2.60
CA MET A 196 -4.65 4.07 -2.94
C MET A 196 -4.23 3.67 -4.35
N ASN A 197 -3.78 2.42 -4.49
CA ASN A 197 -3.33 1.83 -5.74
C ASN A 197 -3.98 0.45 -5.91
N PHE A 198 -4.23 0.05 -7.14
CA PHE A 198 -4.98 -1.18 -7.42
C PHE A 198 -4.45 -1.91 -8.66
N GLY A 199 -4.38 -3.24 -8.56
CA GLY A 199 -3.92 -4.12 -9.63
C GLY A 199 -5.00 -5.03 -10.22
N PRO A 200 -6.15 -4.53 -10.74
CA PRO A 200 -7.20 -5.40 -11.25
C PRO A 200 -6.79 -6.03 -12.59
N LYS A 201 -7.50 -7.10 -12.95
CA LYS A 201 -7.38 -7.72 -14.28
C LYS A 201 -8.73 -7.97 -14.91
N VAL A 202 -8.75 -7.92 -16.24
CA VAL A 202 -9.90 -8.31 -17.06
C VAL A 202 -9.52 -9.59 -17.79
N VAL A 203 -10.34 -10.63 -17.67
CA VAL A 203 -10.17 -11.89 -18.41
C VAL A 203 -11.32 -12.03 -19.40
N TYR A 204 -11.00 -12.03 -20.68
CA TYR A 204 -11.99 -12.18 -21.75
C TYR A 204 -12.46 -13.63 -21.87
N PRO A 205 -13.67 -13.88 -22.43
CA PRO A 205 -14.18 -15.23 -22.67
C PRO A 205 -13.26 -16.13 -23.52
N ASP A 206 -12.42 -15.53 -24.37
CA ASP A 206 -11.43 -16.21 -25.22
C ASP A 206 -10.10 -16.50 -24.49
N GLY A 207 -9.98 -16.13 -23.21
CA GLY A 207 -8.78 -16.30 -22.39
C GLY A 207 -7.70 -15.24 -22.56
N ARG A 208 -7.94 -14.19 -23.38
CA ARG A 208 -7.07 -13.00 -23.38
C ARG A 208 -7.20 -12.25 -22.06
N GLU A 209 -6.12 -11.62 -21.62
CA GLU A 209 -6.10 -10.84 -20.38
C GLU A 209 -5.75 -9.36 -20.66
N GLU A 210 -6.25 -8.48 -19.82
CA GLU A 210 -5.73 -7.12 -19.67
C GLU A 210 -5.40 -6.91 -18.20
N LEU A 211 -4.17 -6.50 -17.94
CA LEU A 211 -3.62 -6.31 -16.62
C LEU A 211 -3.47 -4.81 -16.39
N TYR A 212 -3.84 -4.35 -15.20
CA TYR A 212 -3.85 -2.93 -14.88
C TYR A 212 -3.00 -2.66 -13.65
N ALA A 213 -2.22 -1.59 -13.68
CA ALA A 213 -1.72 -0.90 -12.49
C ALA A 213 -2.43 0.45 -12.44
N ILE A 214 -3.26 0.66 -11.43
CA ILE A 214 -4.03 1.90 -11.24
C ILE A 214 -3.39 2.64 -10.08
N ILE A 215 -2.70 3.72 -10.40
CA ILE A 215 -1.85 4.45 -9.47
C ILE A 215 -2.55 5.72 -9.01
N GLY A 216 -2.66 5.90 -7.69
CA GLY A 216 -3.25 7.09 -7.09
C GLY A 216 -2.32 8.30 -7.19
N ALA A 217 -2.89 9.51 -7.03
CA ALA A 217 -2.13 10.75 -6.96
C ALA A 217 -2.10 11.31 -5.53
N TRP A 218 -1.00 11.10 -4.81
CA TRP A 218 -0.85 11.56 -3.41
C TRP A 218 0.20 12.65 -3.18
N LYS A 219 0.97 13.02 -4.20
CA LYS A 219 1.97 14.09 -4.11
C LYS A 219 1.67 15.21 -5.10
N MET A 220 1.83 16.44 -4.62
CA MET A 220 1.67 17.65 -5.41
C MET A 220 2.96 18.46 -5.37
N ASP A 221 3.27 19.19 -6.45
CA ASP A 221 4.33 20.20 -6.45
C ASP A 221 3.89 21.47 -5.72
N GLU A 222 4.79 22.45 -5.60
CA GLU A 222 4.53 23.74 -4.97
C GLU A 222 3.39 24.54 -5.63
N ARG A 223 3.01 24.21 -6.87
CA ARG A 223 1.89 24.81 -7.59
C ARG A 223 0.59 24.01 -7.42
N GLY A 224 0.62 22.93 -6.64
CA GLY A 224 -0.54 22.08 -6.39
C GLY A 224 -0.84 21.08 -7.52
N MET A 225 0.10 20.79 -8.42
CA MET A 225 -0.10 19.85 -9.54
C MET A 225 0.48 18.46 -9.23
N PRO A 226 -0.11 17.36 -9.74
CA PRO A 226 0.27 15.99 -9.37
C PRO A 226 1.70 15.68 -9.82
N VAL A 227 2.50 15.11 -8.92
CA VAL A 227 3.88 14.69 -9.17
C VAL A 227 4.03 13.18 -8.98
N PHE A 228 4.70 12.56 -9.93
CA PHE A 228 5.12 11.17 -9.90
C PHE A 228 6.64 11.15 -9.98
N ALA A 229 7.30 10.69 -8.92
CA ALA A 229 8.77 10.65 -8.80
C ALA A 229 9.25 9.20 -8.65
N ASP A 230 10.56 8.99 -8.55
CA ASP A 230 11.18 7.65 -8.49
C ASP A 230 10.63 6.77 -7.37
N ASP A 231 10.08 7.35 -6.30
CA ASP A 231 9.49 6.58 -5.21
C ASP A 231 8.13 5.94 -5.54
N PHE A 232 7.57 6.22 -6.73
CA PHE A 232 6.42 5.49 -7.28
C PHE A 232 6.83 4.20 -7.98
N LEU A 233 8.10 4.04 -8.38
CA LEU A 233 8.56 2.85 -9.08
C LEU A 233 8.24 1.56 -8.29
N PRO A 234 8.58 1.43 -6.99
CA PRO A 234 8.23 0.23 -6.22
C PRO A 234 6.72 -0.07 -6.21
N THR A 235 5.88 0.95 -6.19
CA THR A 235 4.41 0.80 -6.25
C THR A 235 3.96 0.28 -7.61
N ILE A 236 4.49 0.80 -8.72
CA ILE A 236 4.17 0.27 -10.05
C ILE A 236 4.60 -1.19 -10.15
N ILE A 237 5.79 -1.52 -9.63
CA ILE A 237 6.29 -2.89 -9.63
C ILE A 237 5.37 -3.81 -8.81
N HIS A 238 4.92 -3.33 -7.64
CA HIS A 238 3.98 -4.00 -6.76
C HIS A 238 2.66 -4.32 -7.46
N GLU A 239 2.01 -3.34 -8.10
CA GLU A 239 0.72 -3.56 -8.75
C GLU A 239 0.82 -4.56 -9.90
N PHE A 240 1.89 -4.52 -10.70
CA PHE A 240 2.06 -5.52 -11.76
C PHE A 240 2.35 -6.92 -11.22
N ASN A 241 3.05 -7.06 -10.08
CA ASN A 241 3.32 -8.37 -9.47
C ASN A 241 2.04 -9.13 -9.09
N HIS A 242 0.93 -8.44 -8.76
CA HIS A 242 -0.37 -9.10 -8.52
C HIS A 242 -0.84 -9.93 -9.73
N SER A 243 -0.52 -9.50 -10.95
CA SER A 243 -0.90 -10.22 -12.18
C SER A 243 -0.22 -11.58 -12.30
N PHE A 244 0.98 -11.73 -11.73
CA PHE A 244 1.78 -12.95 -11.77
C PHE A 244 1.54 -13.86 -10.56
N ILE A 245 1.15 -13.29 -9.41
CA ILE A 245 1.10 -14.02 -8.14
C ILE A 245 -0.31 -14.49 -7.79
N ASN A 246 -1.33 -13.64 -7.98
CA ASN A 246 -2.63 -13.86 -7.34
C ASN A 246 -3.25 -15.23 -7.68
N HIS A 247 -3.22 -15.58 -8.96
CA HIS A 247 -3.78 -16.83 -9.46
C HIS A 247 -3.04 -18.09 -8.96
N LEU A 248 -1.74 -17.97 -8.61
CA LEU A 248 -0.95 -19.08 -8.06
C LEU A 248 -1.33 -19.38 -6.61
N VAL A 249 -1.63 -18.34 -5.82
CA VAL A 249 -2.10 -18.49 -4.43
C VAL A 249 -3.53 -18.99 -4.40
N TYR A 250 -4.43 -18.44 -5.22
CA TYR A 250 -5.83 -18.89 -5.28
C TYR A 250 -5.95 -20.37 -5.68
N ALA A 251 -5.17 -20.82 -6.67
CA ALA A 251 -5.15 -22.22 -7.08
C ALA A 251 -4.67 -23.18 -5.96
N ARG A 252 -4.02 -22.67 -4.92
CA ARG A 252 -3.43 -23.42 -3.79
C ARG A 252 -4.09 -23.08 -2.46
N GLU A 253 -5.30 -22.55 -2.48
CA GLU A 253 -6.00 -22.13 -1.26
C GLU A 253 -6.03 -23.24 -0.20
N ASN A 254 -6.37 -24.47 -0.59
CA ASN A 254 -6.44 -25.62 0.34
C ASN A 254 -5.08 -25.98 0.95
N GLU A 255 -3.99 -25.79 0.20
CA GLU A 255 -2.62 -26.08 0.66
C GLU A 255 -2.12 -24.99 1.63
N LEU A 256 -2.47 -23.73 1.37
CA LEU A 256 -1.96 -22.58 2.12
C LEU A 256 -2.83 -22.15 3.31
N ARG A 257 -4.10 -22.59 3.38
CA ARG A 257 -5.04 -22.09 4.39
C ARG A 257 -4.55 -22.26 5.82
N ALA A 258 -4.14 -23.46 6.19
CA ALA A 258 -3.75 -23.76 7.57
C ALA A 258 -2.54 -22.93 8.02
N SER A 259 -1.49 -22.85 7.19
CA SER A 259 -0.31 -22.04 7.49
C SER A 259 -0.63 -20.55 7.46
N GLY A 260 -1.40 -20.09 6.48
CA GLY A 260 -1.84 -18.70 6.37
C GLY A 260 -2.59 -18.22 7.60
N GLU A 261 -3.55 -18.99 8.10
CA GLU A 261 -4.32 -18.63 9.29
C GLU A 261 -3.44 -18.52 10.55
N MET A 262 -2.50 -19.46 10.72
CA MET A 262 -1.53 -19.42 11.81
C MET A 262 -0.60 -18.21 11.74
N ILE A 263 -0.13 -17.86 10.53
CA ILE A 263 0.74 -16.70 10.30
C ILE A 263 0.00 -15.39 10.51
N PHE A 264 -1.23 -15.30 10.02
CA PHE A 264 -2.04 -14.09 10.10
C PHE A 264 -2.39 -13.73 11.54
N LYS A 265 -2.74 -14.72 12.36
CA LYS A 265 -3.23 -14.53 13.73
C LYS A 265 -2.39 -13.55 14.58
N PRO A 266 -1.06 -13.72 14.75
CA PRO A 266 -0.26 -12.81 15.57
C PRO A 266 -0.07 -11.41 14.97
N VAL A 267 -0.19 -11.25 13.65
CA VAL A 267 0.01 -9.97 12.95
C VAL A 267 -1.30 -9.28 12.53
N ALA A 268 -2.44 -9.92 12.76
CA ALA A 268 -3.76 -9.46 12.32
C ALA A 268 -4.05 -7.99 12.68
N PRO A 269 -3.76 -7.48 13.90
CA PRO A 269 -3.99 -6.07 14.20
C PRO A 269 -3.21 -5.10 13.31
N ARG A 270 -1.98 -5.45 12.89
CA ARG A 270 -1.17 -4.65 11.95
C ARG A 270 -1.71 -4.76 10.51
N MET A 271 -2.14 -5.95 10.11
CA MET A 271 -2.65 -6.21 8.77
C MET A 271 -4.01 -5.54 8.52
N VAL A 272 -4.95 -5.63 9.48
CA VAL A 272 -6.28 -5.00 9.39
C VAL A 272 -6.19 -3.48 9.24
N ARG A 273 -5.23 -2.82 9.91
CA ARG A 273 -5.00 -1.37 9.75
C ARG A 273 -4.54 -0.96 8.34
N GLN A 274 -4.07 -1.93 7.55
CA GLN A 274 -3.68 -1.76 6.16
C GLN A 274 -4.75 -2.31 5.21
N ALA A 275 -5.98 -2.55 5.69
CA ALA A 275 -7.07 -3.21 4.97
C ALA A 275 -6.82 -4.68 4.57
N TYR A 276 -5.80 -5.32 5.17
CA TYR A 276 -5.51 -6.74 4.96
C TYR A 276 -6.17 -7.59 6.04
N ALA A 277 -7.47 -7.86 5.87
CA ALA A 277 -8.29 -8.49 6.89
C ALA A 277 -8.24 -10.04 6.90
N THR A 278 -7.52 -10.66 5.97
CA THR A 278 -7.50 -12.13 5.83
C THR A 278 -6.09 -12.66 5.64
N TRP A 279 -5.90 -13.94 5.96
CA TRP A 279 -4.67 -14.66 5.69
C TRP A 279 -4.33 -14.69 4.19
N GLN A 280 -5.34 -14.82 3.33
CA GLN A 280 -5.15 -14.89 1.87
C GLN A 280 -4.49 -13.63 1.36
N VAL A 281 -5.04 -12.47 1.73
CA VAL A 281 -4.48 -11.17 1.36
C VAL A 281 -3.07 -11.04 1.94
N THR A 282 -2.86 -11.43 3.20
CA THR A 282 -1.53 -11.36 3.84
C THR A 282 -0.46 -12.17 3.10
N LEU A 283 -0.77 -13.40 2.66
CA LEU A 283 0.20 -14.22 1.89
C LEU A 283 0.40 -13.70 0.47
N LEU A 284 -0.66 -13.23 -0.20
CA LEU A 284 -0.57 -12.58 -1.51
C LEU A 284 0.40 -11.38 -1.46
N GLU A 285 0.14 -10.47 -0.54
CA GLU A 285 0.94 -9.28 -0.29
C GLU A 285 2.39 -9.63 0.07
N SER A 286 2.60 -10.71 0.83
CA SER A 286 3.95 -11.17 1.18
C SER A 286 4.79 -11.48 -0.05
N LEU A 287 4.23 -12.26 -0.99
CA LEU A 287 4.94 -12.66 -2.20
C LEU A 287 5.16 -11.47 -3.13
N VAL A 288 4.17 -10.59 -3.26
CA VAL A 288 4.27 -9.37 -4.06
C VAL A 288 5.38 -8.47 -3.52
N ARG A 289 5.41 -8.24 -2.20
CA ARG A 289 6.41 -7.39 -1.53
C ARG A 289 7.81 -7.98 -1.60
N ALA A 290 7.96 -9.29 -1.43
CA ALA A 290 9.24 -9.96 -1.62
C ALA A 290 9.73 -9.86 -3.06
N ALA A 291 8.84 -9.98 -4.06
CA ALA A 291 9.18 -9.79 -5.47
C ALA A 291 9.61 -8.34 -5.78
N VAL A 292 8.97 -7.33 -5.18
CA VAL A 292 9.43 -5.93 -5.27
C VAL A 292 10.85 -5.79 -4.71
N ALA A 293 11.14 -6.39 -3.55
CA ALA A 293 12.49 -6.37 -2.98
C ALA A 293 13.52 -7.06 -3.89
N ARG A 294 13.16 -8.18 -4.57
CA ARG A 294 14.01 -8.82 -5.59
C ARG A 294 14.26 -7.92 -6.79
N TYR A 295 13.22 -7.27 -7.31
CA TYR A 295 13.36 -6.29 -8.39
C TYR A 295 14.35 -5.17 -8.00
N LEU A 296 14.18 -4.59 -6.81
CA LEU A 296 15.06 -3.52 -6.32
C LEU A 296 16.49 -4.00 -6.07
N PHE A 297 16.67 -5.26 -5.67
CA PHE A 297 17.98 -5.89 -5.57
C PHE A 297 18.68 -5.96 -6.92
N ASP A 298 18.00 -6.42 -7.97
CA ASP A 298 18.58 -6.58 -9.31
C ASP A 298 18.94 -5.25 -9.97
N HIS A 299 18.19 -4.19 -9.66
CA HIS A 299 18.36 -2.87 -10.29
C HIS A 299 19.13 -1.85 -9.45
N GLY A 300 19.20 -2.04 -8.13
CA GLY A 300 19.80 -1.08 -7.20
C GLY A 300 20.63 -1.69 -6.08
N GLY A 301 20.84 -3.01 -6.12
CA GLY A 301 21.71 -3.73 -5.18
C GLY A 301 21.10 -3.92 -3.80
N SER A 302 21.92 -4.50 -2.92
CA SER A 302 21.54 -4.90 -1.56
C SER A 302 21.03 -3.75 -0.70
N GLN A 303 21.53 -2.52 -0.90
CA GLN A 303 21.11 -1.37 -0.10
C GLN A 303 19.65 -0.97 -0.38
N LYS A 304 19.24 -0.92 -1.66
CA LYS A 304 17.84 -0.62 -2.01
C LYS A 304 16.90 -1.72 -1.53
N ALA A 305 17.30 -2.98 -1.71
CA ALA A 305 16.53 -4.11 -1.22
C ALA A 305 16.40 -4.10 0.31
N ALA A 306 17.48 -3.81 1.05
CA ALA A 306 17.45 -3.74 2.51
C ALA A 306 16.51 -2.63 3.03
N ALA A 307 16.50 -1.47 2.38
CA ALA A 307 15.57 -0.39 2.72
C ALA A 307 14.11 -0.82 2.53
N GLU A 308 13.80 -1.49 1.42
CA GLU A 308 12.48 -2.06 1.14
C GLU A 308 12.10 -3.11 2.20
N LEU A 309 12.97 -4.08 2.50
CA LEU A 309 12.72 -5.13 3.49
C LEU A 309 12.46 -4.56 4.89
N ILE A 310 13.20 -3.53 5.30
CA ILE A 310 12.95 -2.81 6.56
C ILE A 310 11.53 -2.25 6.57
N GLU A 311 11.10 -1.56 5.51
CA GLU A 311 9.74 -1.01 5.43
C GLU A 311 8.68 -2.11 5.48
N GLN A 312 8.88 -3.22 4.77
CA GLN A 312 7.92 -4.34 4.77
C GLN A 312 7.83 -5.07 6.10
N ARG A 313 8.96 -5.28 6.80
CA ARG A 313 8.95 -5.77 8.19
C ARG A 313 8.13 -4.87 9.10
N ASN A 314 8.31 -3.55 8.98
CA ASN A 314 7.64 -2.57 9.80
C ASN A 314 6.14 -2.48 9.54
N ARG A 315 5.71 -2.84 8.33
CA ARG A 315 4.31 -3.09 7.97
C ARG A 315 3.75 -4.41 8.53
N GLY A 316 4.58 -5.22 9.19
CA GLY A 316 4.20 -6.46 9.85
C GLY A 316 4.46 -7.72 9.04
N PHE A 317 5.10 -7.62 7.86
CA PHE A 317 5.58 -8.79 7.09
C PHE A 317 6.92 -9.27 7.68
N ILE A 318 6.88 -9.74 8.92
CA ILE A 318 8.09 -10.07 9.72
C ILE A 318 8.95 -11.20 9.12
N TRP A 319 8.40 -11.95 8.15
CA TRP A 319 9.07 -13.02 7.42
C TRP A 319 9.68 -12.60 6.07
N VAL A 320 9.54 -11.33 5.68
CA VAL A 320 9.88 -10.88 4.32
C VAL A 320 11.35 -11.08 3.96
N ASP A 321 12.29 -10.99 4.91
CA ASP A 321 13.71 -11.25 4.66
C ASP A 321 13.97 -12.70 4.24
N GLU A 322 13.34 -13.66 4.93
CA GLU A 322 13.45 -15.08 4.59
C GLU A 322 12.77 -15.39 3.26
N LEU A 323 11.62 -14.76 3.00
CA LEU A 323 10.93 -14.90 1.72
C LEU A 323 11.77 -14.32 0.57
N PHE A 324 12.41 -13.17 0.77
CA PHE A 324 13.36 -12.59 -0.17
C PHE A 324 14.52 -13.56 -0.46
N ALA A 325 15.09 -14.19 0.56
CA ALA A 325 16.13 -15.20 0.38
C ALA A 325 15.63 -16.43 -0.38
N LEU A 326 14.41 -16.90 -0.08
CA LEU A 326 13.78 -18.02 -0.78
C LEU A 326 13.55 -17.72 -2.26
N LEU A 327 13.10 -16.51 -2.59
CA LEU A 327 12.94 -16.07 -3.99
C LEU A 327 14.31 -15.95 -4.70
N GLY A 328 15.35 -15.51 -4.01
CA GLY A 328 16.72 -15.56 -4.52
C GLY A 328 17.20 -16.99 -4.79
N ALA A 329 16.85 -17.97 -3.95
CA ALA A 329 17.16 -19.38 -4.20
C ALA A 329 16.43 -19.92 -5.44
N TYR A 330 15.19 -19.47 -5.67
CA TYR A 330 14.44 -19.76 -6.89
C TYR A 330 15.15 -19.27 -8.16
N GLU A 331 15.62 -18.02 -8.15
CA GLU A 331 16.38 -17.43 -9.26
C GLU A 331 17.67 -18.20 -9.58
N ASN A 332 18.27 -18.84 -8.58
CA ASN A 332 19.47 -19.66 -8.75
C ASN A 332 19.18 -21.13 -9.10
N SER A 333 17.90 -21.54 -9.10
CA SER A 333 17.48 -22.94 -9.30
C SER A 333 16.59 -23.12 -10.53
N ARG A 334 16.73 -22.24 -11.53
CA ARG A 334 15.82 -22.15 -12.69
C ARG A 334 15.83 -23.37 -13.60
N ALA A 335 16.90 -24.17 -13.58
CA ALA A 335 16.95 -25.46 -14.27
C ALA A 335 15.94 -26.47 -13.69
N GLN A 336 15.74 -26.47 -12.37
CA GLN A 336 14.75 -27.33 -11.69
C GLN A 336 13.37 -26.66 -11.63
N TYR A 337 13.33 -25.34 -11.47
CA TYR A 337 12.11 -24.55 -11.35
C TYR A 337 12.04 -23.48 -12.45
N PRO A 338 11.71 -23.87 -13.70
CA PRO A 338 11.70 -22.98 -14.85
C PRO A 338 10.61 -21.91 -14.81
N THR A 339 9.60 -22.03 -13.93
CA THR A 339 8.60 -20.98 -13.69
C THR A 339 8.33 -20.80 -12.19
N PHE A 340 7.82 -19.63 -11.79
CA PHE A 340 7.48 -19.39 -10.39
C PHE A 340 6.36 -20.33 -9.93
N ARG A 341 5.43 -20.66 -10.84
CA ARG A 341 4.42 -21.72 -10.66
C ARG A 341 5.03 -23.06 -10.26
N SER A 342 6.14 -23.47 -10.89
CA SER A 342 6.84 -24.72 -10.54
C SER A 342 7.53 -24.65 -9.18
N PHE A 343 7.87 -23.45 -8.70
CA PHE A 343 8.50 -23.21 -7.40
C PHE A 343 7.51 -23.08 -6.23
N MET A 344 6.23 -22.79 -6.51
CA MET A 344 5.19 -22.61 -5.48
C MET A 344 5.09 -23.71 -4.41
N PRO A 345 5.36 -25.01 -4.67
CA PRO A 345 5.41 -26.01 -3.61
C PRO A 345 6.46 -25.70 -2.51
N LEU A 346 7.60 -25.11 -2.85
CA LEU A 346 8.61 -24.71 -1.87
C LEU A 346 8.16 -23.47 -1.09
N VAL A 347 7.46 -22.55 -1.74
CA VAL A 347 6.81 -21.40 -1.08
C VAL A 347 5.77 -21.88 -0.07
N ALA A 348 4.94 -22.86 -0.43
CA ALA A 348 3.95 -23.45 0.48
C ALA A 348 4.62 -24.18 1.65
N GLY A 349 5.67 -24.96 1.39
CA GLY A 349 6.49 -25.61 2.42
C GLY A 349 7.12 -24.60 3.39
N TYR A 350 7.67 -23.51 2.86
CA TYR A 350 8.20 -22.41 3.66
C TYR A 350 7.15 -21.82 4.60
N PHE A 351 5.96 -21.49 4.10
CA PHE A 351 4.90 -20.96 4.96
C PHE A 351 4.43 -21.99 6.00
N ALA A 352 4.38 -23.28 5.66
CA ALA A 352 4.07 -24.34 6.61
C ALA A 352 5.11 -24.45 7.74
N ASP A 353 6.39 -24.21 7.44
CA ASP A 353 7.45 -24.20 8.45
C ASP A 353 7.46 -22.90 9.27
N PHE A 354 7.30 -21.74 8.64
CA PHE A 354 7.20 -20.46 9.33
C PHE A 354 5.99 -20.42 10.28
N ALA A 355 4.85 -20.97 9.87
CA ALA A 355 3.64 -21.05 10.68
C ALA A 355 3.87 -21.68 12.07
N LYS A 356 4.78 -22.66 12.18
CA LYS A 356 5.12 -23.34 13.44
C LYS A 356 5.78 -22.43 14.48
N ARG A 357 6.35 -21.30 14.03
CA ARG A 357 7.08 -20.32 14.86
C ARG A 357 6.56 -18.89 14.71
N ALA A 358 5.41 -18.69 14.05
CA ALA A 358 4.89 -17.36 13.74
C ALA A 358 4.65 -16.50 15.00
N ASP A 359 4.14 -17.11 16.08
CA ASP A 359 3.92 -16.42 17.36
C ASP A 359 5.26 -15.97 17.99
N ASP A 360 6.28 -16.83 17.98
CA ASP A 360 7.61 -16.53 18.53
C ASP A 360 8.33 -15.45 17.72
N GLU A 361 8.21 -15.48 16.39
CA GLU A 361 8.76 -14.46 15.49
C GLU A 361 8.06 -13.11 15.71
N ALA A 362 6.73 -13.12 15.89
CA ALA A 362 5.99 -11.89 16.18
C ALA A 362 6.39 -11.28 17.54
N GLN A 363 6.60 -12.11 18.57
CA GLN A 363 7.10 -11.66 19.87
C GLN A 363 8.52 -11.12 19.78
N THR A 364 9.39 -11.82 19.04
CA THR A 364 10.76 -11.38 18.77
C THR A 364 10.80 -10.03 18.08
N PHE A 365 9.95 -9.83 17.06
CA PHE A 365 9.83 -8.56 16.38
C PHE A 365 9.33 -7.45 17.32
N GLU A 366 8.32 -7.74 18.14
CA GLU A 366 7.74 -6.78 19.07
C GLU A 366 8.75 -6.30 20.13
N ALA A 367 9.63 -7.19 20.59
CA ALA A 367 10.69 -6.87 21.55
C ALA A 367 11.78 -5.95 20.97
N LYS A 368 11.94 -5.92 19.64
CA LYS A 368 12.91 -5.05 18.95
C LYS A 368 12.40 -3.62 18.75
N LEU A 369 11.09 -3.41 18.79
CA LEU A 369 10.53 -2.07 18.66
C LEU A 369 10.92 -1.19 19.85
N PRO A 370 11.53 0.00 19.63
CA PRO A 370 11.83 0.93 20.71
C PRO A 370 10.55 1.49 21.32
N ARG A 371 10.65 1.94 22.58
CA ARG A 371 9.53 2.47 23.37
C ARG A 371 9.92 3.76 24.07
N VAL A 372 8.93 4.60 24.38
CA VAL A 372 9.10 5.72 25.30
C VAL A 372 9.13 5.17 26.72
N ALA A 373 10.29 5.23 27.37
CA ALA A 373 10.52 4.78 28.74
C ALA A 373 10.04 5.80 29.78
N ALA A 374 10.15 7.10 29.48
CA ALA A 374 9.69 8.15 30.38
C ALA A 374 9.24 9.41 29.64
N LEU A 375 8.35 10.15 30.31
CA LEU A 375 7.96 11.52 29.99
C LEU A 375 8.42 12.40 31.15
N GLU A 376 9.10 13.50 30.86
CA GLU A 376 9.63 14.45 31.86
C GLU A 376 9.14 15.87 31.52
N PRO A 377 8.83 16.71 32.54
CA PRO A 377 9.08 16.50 33.98
C PRO A 377 7.95 15.76 34.74
N PHE A 378 6.89 15.31 34.05
CA PHE A 378 5.75 14.61 34.65
C PHE A 378 5.42 13.33 33.90
N LYS A 379 4.77 12.38 34.58
CA LYS A 379 4.33 11.13 33.97
C LYS A 379 3.16 11.37 33.01
N ASN A 380 3.14 10.63 31.90
CA ASN A 380 1.99 10.59 31.01
C ASN A 380 0.71 10.24 31.79
N GLY A 381 -0.39 10.94 31.52
CA GLY A 381 -1.65 10.87 32.27
C GLY A 381 -1.75 11.80 33.46
N ALA A 382 -0.74 12.62 33.77
CA ALA A 382 -0.78 13.58 34.88
C ALA A 382 -1.97 14.54 34.79
N GLN A 383 -2.60 14.84 35.94
CA GLN A 383 -3.82 15.66 36.02
C GLN A 383 -3.61 17.06 36.63
N ASP A 384 -2.41 17.34 37.11
CA ASP A 384 -2.06 18.54 37.87
C ASP A 384 -0.76 19.17 37.34
N VAL A 385 -0.62 19.22 36.01
CA VAL A 385 0.59 19.73 35.36
C VAL A 385 0.69 21.24 35.54
N ASP A 386 1.87 21.74 35.90
CA ASP A 386 2.12 23.19 36.00
C ASP A 386 1.99 23.85 34.62
N PRO A 387 1.04 24.79 34.42
CA PRO A 387 0.85 25.46 33.13
C PRO A 387 2.03 26.37 32.75
N ASN A 388 3.00 26.60 33.65
CA ASN A 388 4.20 27.37 33.34
C ASN A 388 5.34 26.53 32.72
N LEU A 389 5.17 25.22 32.56
CA LEU A 389 6.15 24.38 31.89
C LEU A 389 6.28 24.75 30.41
N THR A 390 7.52 24.88 29.95
CA THR A 390 7.85 25.30 28.58
C THR A 390 8.49 24.20 27.74
N GLU A 391 8.89 23.09 28.36
CA GLU A 391 9.55 21.98 27.70
C GLU A 391 9.03 20.64 28.20
N LEU A 392 9.05 19.67 27.28
CA LEU A 392 8.72 18.27 27.55
C LEU A 392 9.78 17.40 26.89
N THR A 393 10.25 16.40 27.62
CA THR A 393 11.29 15.48 27.16
C THR A 393 10.79 14.04 27.19
N LEU A 394 10.96 13.35 26.07
CA LEU A 394 10.74 11.92 25.92
C LEU A 394 12.08 11.22 26.14
N THR A 395 12.12 10.23 27.02
CA THR A 395 13.26 9.30 27.13
C THR A 395 12.86 7.98 26.49
N PHE A 396 13.69 7.48 25.58
CA PHE A 396 13.53 6.20 24.91
C PHE A 396 14.26 5.09 25.67
N ASP A 397 13.79 3.86 25.53
CA ASP A 397 14.40 2.67 26.15
C ASP A 397 15.78 2.30 25.54
N ARG A 398 16.12 2.89 24.39
CA ARG A 398 17.39 2.72 23.67
C ARG A 398 17.66 3.93 22.76
N PRO A 399 18.93 4.13 22.31
CA PRO A 399 19.24 5.15 21.33
C PRO A 399 18.48 4.96 20.01
N LEU A 400 17.98 6.06 19.46
CA LEU A 400 17.38 6.10 18.11
C LEU A 400 18.40 6.57 17.06
N GLU A 401 18.02 6.55 15.78
CA GLU A 401 18.87 7.03 14.67
C GLU A 401 19.26 8.51 14.85
N GLY A 402 18.44 9.29 15.55
CA GLY A 402 18.67 10.71 15.81
C GLY A 402 18.30 11.61 14.62
N LYS A 403 17.44 11.12 13.73
CA LYS A 403 16.97 11.84 12.54
C LYS A 403 15.45 11.81 12.48
N GLY A 404 14.90 12.86 11.86
CA GLY A 404 13.46 13.00 11.66
C GLY A 404 12.66 13.19 12.95
N VAL A 405 11.41 13.62 12.78
CA VAL A 405 10.45 13.84 13.87
C VAL A 405 9.08 13.45 13.37
N SER A 406 8.32 12.70 14.17
CA SER A 406 6.97 12.28 13.80
C SER A 406 6.05 12.34 15.00
N ILE A 407 5.47 13.52 15.23
CA ILE A 407 4.50 13.78 16.29
C ILE A 407 3.22 14.31 15.64
N SER A 408 2.11 13.62 15.90
CA SER A 408 0.81 13.92 15.30
C SER A 408 -0.18 14.46 16.32
N VAL A 409 -1.21 15.15 15.82
CA VAL A 409 -2.34 15.63 16.63
C VAL A 409 -3.10 14.43 17.20
N GLY A 410 -3.47 14.52 18.48
CA GLY A 410 -4.24 13.49 19.16
C GLY A 410 -5.73 13.48 18.79
N ALA A 411 -6.49 12.55 19.37
CA ALA A 411 -7.94 12.46 19.14
C ALA A 411 -8.68 13.72 19.61
N GLY A 412 -8.16 14.43 20.62
CA GLY A 412 -8.66 15.73 21.08
C GLY A 412 -8.52 16.89 20.08
N GLY A 413 -7.93 16.69 18.91
CA GLY A 413 -7.86 17.71 17.87
C GLY A 413 -6.77 18.78 18.10
N ARG A 414 -6.68 19.73 17.15
CA ARG A 414 -5.58 20.70 17.08
C ARG A 414 -5.53 21.65 18.28
N GLU A 415 -6.68 21.94 18.88
CA GLU A 415 -6.82 22.81 20.05
C GLU A 415 -6.14 22.24 21.30
N ASN A 416 -6.00 20.91 21.37
CA ASN A 416 -5.37 20.20 22.49
C ASN A 416 -3.91 19.83 22.20
N TYR A 417 -3.30 20.37 21.14
CA TYR A 417 -1.93 20.06 20.73
C TYR A 417 -0.94 21.11 21.29
N PRO A 418 -0.05 20.77 22.25
CA PRO A 418 0.75 21.76 22.97
C PRO A 418 2.08 22.13 22.32
N ILE A 419 2.56 21.37 21.32
CA ILE A 419 3.94 21.47 20.83
C ILE A 419 4.09 22.64 19.86
N GLU A 420 4.98 23.57 20.18
CA GLU A 420 5.26 24.74 19.34
C GLU A 420 6.48 24.52 18.45
N LYS A 421 7.52 23.87 18.99
CA LYS A 421 8.81 23.76 18.32
C LYS A 421 9.55 22.50 18.77
N VAL A 422 10.27 21.90 17.82
CA VAL A 422 11.25 20.84 18.13
C VAL A 422 12.54 21.45 18.67
N VAL A 423 13.03 20.93 19.80
CA VAL A 423 14.39 21.20 20.27
C VAL A 423 15.35 20.19 19.63
N GLY A 424 15.01 18.89 19.70
CA GLY A 424 15.74 17.83 19.02
C GLY A 424 16.21 16.72 19.96
N TYR A 425 17.12 15.89 19.45
CA TYR A 425 17.69 14.76 20.20
C TYR A 425 18.79 15.21 21.17
N SER A 426 18.94 14.48 22.27
CA SER A 426 20.16 14.51 23.07
C SER A 426 21.35 13.94 22.29
N ALA A 427 22.57 14.24 22.74
CA ALA A 427 23.80 13.79 22.09
C ALA A 427 23.90 12.25 22.00
N ASP A 428 23.42 11.53 23.01
CA ASP A 428 23.36 10.07 23.07
C ASP A 428 22.11 9.47 22.39
N ARG A 429 21.22 10.33 21.87
CA ARG A 429 20.00 9.97 21.12
C ARG A 429 18.99 9.13 21.92
N THR A 430 19.09 9.13 23.24
CA THR A 430 18.13 8.48 24.14
C THR A 430 17.01 9.41 24.57
N LYS A 431 17.16 10.73 24.36
CA LYS A 431 16.13 11.72 24.68
C LYS A 431 15.74 12.55 23.47
N PHE A 432 14.50 13.02 23.46
CA PHE A 432 13.99 13.97 22.48
C PHE A 432 13.15 15.05 23.17
N THR A 433 13.51 16.32 22.95
CA THR A 433 12.89 17.46 23.63
C THR A 433 12.10 18.31 22.65
N VAL A 434 10.95 18.79 23.12
CA VAL A 434 10.06 19.73 22.42
C VAL A 434 9.73 20.90 23.33
N ARG A 435 9.53 22.08 22.74
CA ARG A 435 8.94 23.22 23.41
C ARG A 435 7.43 23.14 23.34
N ILE A 436 6.80 23.43 24.46
CA ILE A 436 5.36 23.42 24.64
C ILE A 436 4.87 24.77 25.11
N ARG A 437 3.61 25.07 24.80
CA ARG A 437 2.86 26.18 25.41
C ARG A 437 1.60 25.63 26.03
N LEU A 438 1.41 25.96 27.31
CA LEU A 438 0.30 25.49 28.10
C LEU A 438 -0.53 26.67 28.63
N VAL A 439 -1.81 26.41 28.82
CA VAL A 439 -2.75 27.26 29.56
C VAL A 439 -3.32 26.48 30.76
N PRO A 440 -3.72 27.15 31.86
CA PRO A 440 -4.32 26.49 33.02
C PRO A 440 -5.63 25.76 32.69
N ASP A 441 -5.97 24.75 33.49
CA ASP A 441 -7.24 23.99 33.44
C ASP A 441 -7.60 23.39 32.06
N HIS A 442 -6.60 22.86 31.34
CA HIS A 442 -6.75 22.43 29.94
C HIS A 442 -6.22 21.01 29.71
N ASP A 443 -6.91 20.25 28.86
CA ASP A 443 -6.51 18.89 28.46
C ASP A 443 -5.64 18.93 27.20
N TYR A 444 -4.52 18.22 27.23
CA TYR A 444 -3.61 18.12 26.10
C TYR A 444 -3.50 16.68 25.61
N GLU A 445 -3.43 16.51 24.29
CA GLU A 445 -3.25 15.23 23.64
C GLU A 445 -2.41 15.33 22.35
N PHE A 446 -1.43 14.44 22.21
CA PHE A 446 -0.71 14.22 20.96
C PHE A 446 -0.19 12.78 20.89
N VAL A 447 0.25 12.34 19.71
CA VAL A 447 0.81 10.98 19.54
C VAL A 447 2.21 11.07 18.99
N VAL A 448 3.19 10.53 19.72
CA VAL A 448 4.53 10.30 19.21
C VAL A 448 4.48 9.01 18.38
N THR A 449 4.79 9.10 17.08
CA THR A 449 4.59 7.99 16.15
C THR A 449 5.91 7.41 15.66
N GLY A 450 5.92 6.14 15.27
CA GLY A 450 7.09 5.47 14.69
C GLY A 450 7.42 5.81 13.23
N LEU A 451 6.77 6.82 12.63
CA LEU A 451 6.96 7.14 11.20
C LEU A 451 8.40 7.63 10.91
N ALA A 452 8.95 8.47 11.79
CA ALA A 452 10.32 8.99 11.71
C ALA A 452 11.20 8.55 12.89
N PHE A 453 10.62 8.33 14.08
CA PHE A 453 11.38 7.81 15.23
C PHE A 453 11.70 6.33 15.03
N ARG A 454 12.98 6.02 14.73
CA ARG A 454 13.46 4.68 14.39
C ARG A 454 14.80 4.38 15.04
N THR A 455 15.10 3.12 15.33
CA THR A 455 16.45 2.67 15.67
C THR A 455 17.36 2.69 14.45
N ALA A 456 18.69 2.59 14.65
CA ALA A 456 19.67 2.55 13.57
C ALA A 456 19.50 1.35 12.61
N ASP A 457 18.96 0.24 13.11
CA ASP A 457 18.60 -0.96 12.34
C ASP A 457 17.15 -0.94 11.80
N GLY A 458 16.46 0.19 11.93
CA GLY A 458 15.24 0.50 11.19
C GLY A 458 13.92 0.14 11.89
N TYR A 459 13.92 -0.29 13.16
CA TYR A 459 12.69 -0.58 13.91
C TYR A 459 12.00 0.72 14.36
N PRO A 460 10.70 0.90 14.07
CA PRO A 460 9.96 2.10 14.41
C PRO A 460 9.54 2.12 15.87
N LEU A 461 9.49 3.32 16.46
CA LEU A 461 8.92 3.55 17.77
C LEU A 461 7.49 3.04 17.85
N GLN A 462 7.19 2.29 18.91
CA GLN A 462 5.79 1.98 19.23
C GLN A 462 5.05 3.30 19.49
N ASN A 463 3.94 3.52 18.78
CA ASN A 463 3.17 4.74 18.92
C ASN A 463 2.83 4.98 20.40
N TYR A 464 3.11 6.19 20.87
CA TYR A 464 2.97 6.59 22.27
C TYR A 464 2.01 7.78 22.36
N PRO A 465 0.71 7.54 22.62
CA PRO A 465 -0.23 8.60 22.92
C PRO A 465 0.13 9.28 24.24
N VAL A 466 0.26 10.60 24.20
CA VAL A 466 0.51 11.45 25.37
C VAL A 466 -0.77 12.20 25.71
N LYS A 467 -1.20 12.09 26.97
CA LYS A 467 -2.37 12.77 27.55
C LYS A 467 -1.99 13.38 28.88
N PHE A 468 -2.37 14.63 29.13
CA PHE A 468 -2.23 15.23 30.46
C PHE A 468 -3.16 16.44 30.60
N ARG A 469 -3.41 16.85 31.85
CA ARG A 469 -4.20 18.04 32.18
C ARG A 469 -3.37 19.01 33.01
N THR A 470 -3.47 20.30 32.71
CA THR A 470 -2.89 21.35 33.53
C THR A 470 -3.77 21.69 34.72
N ARG A 471 -3.14 22.05 35.84
CA ARG A 471 -3.85 22.46 37.05
C ARG A 471 -4.62 23.77 36.85
N LYS A 472 -5.62 23.99 37.71
CA LYS A 472 -6.26 25.30 37.88
C LYS A 472 -5.26 26.26 38.52
N GLN A 473 -5.32 27.52 38.12
CA GLN A 473 -4.44 28.57 38.64
C GLN A 473 -4.87 29.04 40.03
#